data_AF-A0A8W8IY79-F1
#
_entry.id   AF-A0A8W8IY79-F1
#
_cell.length_a   1.000
_cell.length_b   1.000
_cell.length_c   1.000
_cell.angle_alpha   90.00
_cell.angle_beta   90.00
_cell.angle_gamma   90.00
#
_symmetry.space_group_name_H-M   'P 1'
#
loop_
_entity.id
_entity.type
_entity.pdbx_description
1 polymer ?
#
loop_
_entity_poly.entity_id
_entity_poly.type
_entity_poly.pdbx_seq_one_letter_code
_entity_poly.pdbx_strand_id
1 'polypeptide(L)'
;FYPYGICTDLLGHILVCSNPSFSIIFMSGDNTVTLLDQHGQFLFLILTERQGVGFYRGLCVDDENNLHVGQDNTNTVTVYKYLQ
;
A
#
# COMPACT_ATOMS: atom_id res chain seq x y z
N PHE A 1 -0.80 -11.46 -6.11
CA PHE A 1 -0.74 -10.56 -4.95
C PHE A 1 0.68 -10.64 -4.39
N TYR A 2 1.48 -9.58 -4.54
CA TYR A 2 2.88 -9.54 -4.11
C TYR A 2 3.05 -8.52 -2.99
N PRO A 3 2.76 -8.89 -1.73
CA PRO A 3 2.81 -7.96 -0.61
C PRO A 3 4.26 -7.63 -0.23
N TYR A 4 4.53 -6.37 0.10
CA TYR A 4 5.87 -5.91 0.53
C TYR A 4 5.86 -5.25 1.91
N GLY A 5 4.85 -4.43 2.20
CA GLY A 5 4.71 -3.70 3.45
C GLY A 5 3.32 -3.90 4.05
N ILE A 6 3.25 -3.88 5.38
CA ILE A 6 2.04 -4.14 6.16
C ILE A 6 2.00 -3.20 7.37
N CYS A 7 0.81 -2.74 7.74
CA CYS A 7 0.54 -2.09 9.02
C CYS A 7 -0.91 -2.33 9.43
N THR A 8 -1.30 -1.86 10.62
CA THR A 8 -2.68 -1.93 11.11
C THR A 8 -3.21 -0.55 11.44
N ASP A 9 -4.51 -0.35 11.28
CA ASP A 9 -5.20 0.87 11.75
C ASP A 9 -5.69 0.73 13.20
N LEU A 10 -6.33 1.80 13.72
CA LEU A 10 -6.92 1.82 15.07
C LEU A 10 -8.09 0.85 15.26
N LEU A 11 -8.70 0.37 14.17
CA LEU A 11 -9.81 -0.59 14.20
C LEU A 11 -9.31 -2.04 14.13
N GLY A 12 -8.01 -2.26 13.98
CA GLY A 12 -7.40 -3.58 13.84
C GLY A 12 -7.52 -4.16 12.42
N HIS A 13 -7.88 -3.34 11.42
CA HIS A 13 -7.78 -3.75 10.03
C HIS A 13 -6.32 -3.79 9.58
N ILE A 14 -6.04 -4.65 8.60
CA ILE A 14 -4.70 -4.83 8.06
C ILE A 14 -4.59 -4.09 6.74
N LEU A 15 -3.63 -3.16 6.63
CA LEU A 15 -3.29 -2.52 5.37
C LEU A 15 -2.06 -3.20 4.78
N VAL A 16 -2.13 -3.57 3.51
CA VAL A 16 -1.03 -4.24 2.81
C VAL A 16 -0.75 -3.53 1.50
N CYS A 17 0.51 -3.12 1.28
CA CYS A 17 0.92 -2.62 -0.02
C CYS A 17 1.41 -3.75 -0.91
N SER A 18 1.03 -3.70 -2.18
CA SER A 18 1.49 -4.65 -3.19
C SER A 18 1.91 -3.93 -4.46
N ASN A 19 2.90 -4.49 -5.14
CA ASN A 19 3.43 -3.94 -6.38
C ASN A 19 2.89 -4.71 -7.59
N PRO A 20 2.92 -4.10 -8.79
CA PRO A 20 2.60 -4.81 -10.01
C PRO A 20 3.43 -6.07 -10.16
N SER A 21 2.82 -7.05 -10.82
CA SER A 21 3.51 -8.30 -11.13
C SER A 21 4.73 -7.98 -12.00
N PHE A 22 5.92 -8.39 -11.55
CA PHE A 22 7.10 -8.44 -12.42
C PHE A 22 6.89 -9.58 -13.42
N SER A 23 6.46 -9.27 -14.64
CA SER A 23 6.80 -10.15 -15.76
C SER A 23 8.21 -9.77 -16.20
N ILE A 24 9.09 -10.76 -16.37
CA ILE A 24 10.50 -10.59 -16.76
C ILE A 24 10.71 -9.80 -18.07
N ILE A 25 9.63 -9.53 -18.81
CA ILE A 25 9.64 -8.81 -20.09
C ILE A 25 8.99 -7.43 -19.97
N PHE A 26 7.98 -7.26 -19.10
CA PHE A 26 7.29 -5.99 -18.89
C PHE A 26 6.74 -5.89 -17.47
N MET A 27 6.99 -4.76 -16.81
CA MET A 27 6.25 -4.42 -15.61
C MET A 27 4.84 -3.99 -16.02
N SER A 28 3.83 -4.75 -15.59
CA SER A 28 2.43 -4.44 -15.86
C SER A 28 1.59 -4.46 -14.58
N GLY A 29 0.72 -3.46 -14.46
CA GLY A 29 -0.18 -3.26 -13.33
C GLY A 29 0.16 -2.03 -12.49
N ASP A 30 -0.55 -1.92 -11.38
CA ASP A 30 -0.55 -0.75 -10.52
C ASP A 30 0.00 -1.12 -9.13
N ASN A 31 0.63 -0.15 -8.48
CA ASN A 31 0.89 -0.29 -7.04
C ASN A 31 -0.44 -0.12 -6.31
N THR A 32 -0.67 -0.96 -5.31
CA THR A 32 -1.91 -0.92 -4.53
C THR A 32 -1.65 -0.89 -3.04
N VAL A 33 -2.59 -0.28 -2.31
CA VAL A 33 -2.77 -0.54 -0.88
C VAL A 33 -4.15 -1.12 -0.69
N THR A 34 -4.19 -2.31 -0.09
CA THR A 34 -5.40 -3.09 0.14
C THR A 34 -5.69 -3.13 1.63
N LEU A 35 -6.96 -2.95 1.99
CA LEU A 35 -7.48 -3.15 3.34
C LEU A 35 -8.01 -4.58 3.47
N LEU A 36 -7.59 -5.26 4.51
CA LEU A 36 -8.08 -6.57 4.91
C LEU A 36 -8.68 -6.49 6.31
N ASP A 37 -9.59 -7.40 6.62
CA ASP A 37 -10.03 -7.59 8.00
C ASP A 37 -8.94 -8.27 8.84
N GLN A 38 -9.22 -8.42 10.15
CA GLN A 38 -8.33 -9.09 11.10
C GLN A 38 -8.02 -10.57 10.77
N HIS A 39 -8.80 -11.19 9.88
CA HIS A 39 -8.61 -12.56 9.41
C HIS A 39 -7.86 -12.61 8.07
N GLY A 40 -7.46 -11.45 7.53
CA GLY A 40 -6.78 -11.33 6.24
C GLY A 40 -7.73 -11.42 5.04
N GLN A 41 -9.05 -11.34 5.24
CA GLN A 41 -10.01 -11.30 4.14
C GLN A 41 -9.99 -9.92 3.49
N PHE A 42 -9.97 -9.88 2.16
CA PHE A 42 -10.10 -8.64 1.40
C PHE A 42 -11.37 -7.86 1.78
N LEU A 43 -11.20 -6.59 2.14
CA LEU A 43 -12.29 -5.64 2.35
C LEU A 43 -12.36 -4.65 1.18
N PHE A 44 -11.32 -3.84 1.01
CA PHE A 44 -11.33 -2.71 0.07
C PHE A 44 -9.96 -2.44 -0.55
N LEU A 45 -9.96 -1.80 -1.71
CA LEU A 45 -8.77 -1.21 -2.33
C LEU A 45 -8.72 0.27 -1.96
N ILE A 46 -7.73 0.68 -1.16
CA ILE A 46 -7.61 2.05 -0.62
C ILE A 46 -6.92 2.97 -1.62
N LEU A 47 -5.82 2.50 -2.19
CA LEU A 47 -4.96 3.29 -3.06
C LEU A 47 -4.62 2.46 -4.30
N THR A 48 -4.64 3.12 -5.46
CA THR A 48 -4.15 2.56 -6.72
C THR A 48 -3.38 3.65 -7.44
N GLU A 49 -2.13 3.38 -7.79
CA GLU A 49 -1.31 4.29 -8.58
C GLU A 49 -0.93 3.61 -9.89
N ARG A 50 -1.47 4.15 -11.00
CA ARG A 50 -1.18 3.69 -12.36
C ARG A 50 0.17 4.23 -12.80
N GLN A 51 1.14 3.34 -13.05
CA GLN A 51 2.48 3.66 -13.58
C GLN A 51 3.04 4.98 -13.03
N GLY A 52 3.42 5.00 -11.75
CA GLY A 52 3.87 6.21 -11.05
C GLY A 52 5.06 5.94 -10.15
N VAL A 53 6.22 6.41 -10.63
CA VAL A 53 7.46 6.85 -9.95
C VAL A 53 8.19 5.91 -8.97
N GLY A 54 7.57 4.92 -8.34
CA GLY A 54 8.26 4.02 -7.40
C GLY A 54 7.50 2.74 -7.05
N PHE A 55 8.13 1.82 -6.31
CA PHE A 55 7.45 0.62 -5.78
C PHE A 55 7.12 0.81 -4.30
N TYR A 56 5.90 0.49 -3.88
CA TYR A 56 5.54 0.57 -2.47
C TYR A 56 6.31 -0.50 -1.69
N ARG A 57 6.97 -0.12 -0.60
CA ARG A 57 7.77 -1.04 0.23
C ARG A 57 7.38 -1.04 1.69
N GLY A 58 6.90 0.07 2.21
CA GLY A 58 6.57 0.22 3.63
C GLY A 58 5.28 0.99 3.83
N LEU A 59 4.55 0.64 4.88
CA LEU A 59 3.34 1.32 5.32
C LEU A 59 3.45 1.67 6.80
N CYS A 60 2.87 2.80 7.18
CA CYS A 60 2.61 3.17 8.57
C CYS A 60 1.32 4.01 8.62
N VAL A 61 0.50 3.82 9.65
CA VAL A 61 -0.62 4.72 9.98
C VAL A 61 -0.23 5.49 11.23
N ASP A 62 -0.31 6.81 11.18
CA ASP A 62 -0.04 7.67 12.33
C ASP A 62 -1.29 7.90 13.21
N ASP A 63 -1.12 8.65 14.29
CA ASP A 63 -2.16 8.97 15.28
C ASP A 63 -3.24 9.93 14.75
N GLU A 64 -2.98 10.60 13.62
CA GLU A 64 -3.95 11.44 12.90
C GLU A 64 -4.65 10.67 11.75
N ASN A 65 -4.49 9.34 11.69
CA ASN A 65 -5.00 8.47 10.63
C ASN A 65 -4.51 8.84 9.22
N ASN A 66 -3.29 9.36 9.11
CA ASN A 66 -2.61 9.48 7.82
C ASN A 66 -1.89 8.17 7.49
N LEU A 67 -1.99 7.76 6.23
CA LEU A 67 -1.27 6.62 5.69
C LEU A 67 0.04 7.09 5.05
N HIS A 68 1.16 6.66 5.61
CA HIS A 68 2.50 6.88 5.09
C HIS A 68 2.89 5.71 4.19
N VAL A 69 3.27 6.00 2.96
CA VAL A 69 3.66 5.00 1.96
C VAL A 69 5.11 5.25 1.54
N GLY A 70 6.00 4.35 1.93
CA GLY A 70 7.40 4.37 1.50
C GLY A 70 7.54 3.83 0.09
N GLN A 71 8.25 4.56 -0.76
CA GLN A 71 8.42 4.26 -2.19
C GLN A 71 9.90 4.01 -2.54
N ASP A 72 10.17 2.84 -3.12
CA ASP A 72 11.44 2.48 -3.74
C ASP A 72 11.61 3.21 -5.07
N ASN A 73 12.85 3.47 -5.50
CA ASN A 73 13.23 4.27 -6.69
C ASN A 73 12.90 5.77 -6.66
N THR A 74 12.16 6.27 -5.66
CA THR A 74 11.91 7.71 -5.48
C THR A 74 12.69 8.32 -4.31
N ASN A 75 13.11 7.51 -3.33
CA ASN A 75 13.62 7.96 -2.03
C ASN A 75 12.63 8.87 -1.26
N THR A 76 11.32 8.70 -1.49
CA THR A 76 10.27 9.49 -0.84
C THR A 76 9.34 8.65 0.02
N VAL A 77 8.70 9.32 0.98
CA VAL A 77 7.52 8.84 1.70
C VAL A 77 6.37 9.75 1.35
N THR A 78 5.30 9.20 0.79
CA THR A 78 4.09 9.95 0.45
C THR A 78 3.05 9.74 1.53
N VAL A 79 2.39 10.83 1.95
CA VAL A 79 1.39 10.81 3.03
C VAL A 79 0.00 11.03 2.44
N TYR A 80 -0.92 10.12 2.71
CA TYR A 80 -2.32 10.17 2.28
C TYR A 80 -3.25 10.33 3.48
N LYS A 81 -4.36 11.04 3.30
CA LYS A 81 -5.47 11.00 4.26
C LYS A 81 -6.19 9.65 4.09
N TYR A 82 -6.36 8.91 5.19
CA TYR A 82 -6.95 7.57 5.15
C TYR A 82 -8.31 7.50 5.85
N LEU A 83 -8.38 7.72 7.16
CA LEU A 83 -9.63 7.70 7.94
C LEU A 83 -9.81 9.05 8.65
N GLN A 84 -10.66 9.91 8.10
CA GLN A 84 -11.13 11.14 8.76
C GLN A 84 -12.52 10.95 9.35
#